data_AF-A0A953P4W6-F1
#
_entry.id   AF-A0A953P4W6-F1
#
_cell.length_a   1.000
_cell.length_b   1.000
_cell.length_c   1.000
_cell.angle_alpha   90.00
_cell.angle_beta   90.00
_cell.angle_gamma   90.00
#
_symmetry.space_group_name_H-M   'P 1'
#
loop_
_entity.id
_entity.type
_entity.pdbx_description
1 polymer ?
#
loop_
_entity_poly.entity_id
_entity_poly.type
_entity_poly.pdbx_seq_one_letter_code
_entity_poly.pdbx_strand_id
1 'polypeptide(L)'
;MFPRPQERANRVNSPAAKKPEPAKKAEFEKSLARLEEVVRRLESPQLSLDEAMKLFEEGVTLSRDCQKQLEEAEGRVEILLKKADGKLVAEPFEPESGENS
;
A
#
# COMPACT_ATOMS: atom_id res chain seq x y z
N MET A 1 -28.42 -6.45 -51.18
CA MET A 1 -28.51 -5.49 -50.05
C MET A 1 -28.04 -6.22 -48.81
N PHE A 2 -26.83 -5.94 -48.32
CA PHE A 2 -26.22 -6.65 -47.18
C PHE A 2 -26.84 -6.20 -45.84
N PRO A 3 -27.07 -7.09 -44.86
CA PRO A 3 -27.50 -6.69 -43.53
C PRO A 3 -26.39 -5.90 -42.82
N ARG A 4 -26.77 -4.85 -42.08
CA ARG A 4 -25.85 -4.01 -41.30
C ARG A 4 -25.23 -4.84 -40.16
N PRO A 5 -23.91 -4.79 -39.93
CA PRO A 5 -23.32 -5.33 -38.72
C PRO A 5 -23.74 -4.46 -37.53
N GLN A 6 -24.53 -4.99 -36.62
CA GLN A 6 -24.56 -4.49 -35.24
C GLN A 6 -23.40 -5.15 -34.48
N GLU A 7 -22.32 -4.41 -34.30
CA GLU A 7 -21.16 -4.78 -33.49
C GLU A 7 -20.52 -3.45 -33.03
N ARG A 8 -20.32 -3.10 -31.76
CA ARG A 8 -20.34 -3.82 -30.49
C ARG A 8 -20.71 -2.84 -29.38
N ALA A 9 -21.81 -3.10 -28.69
CA ALA A 9 -21.97 -2.66 -27.31
C ALA A 9 -21.31 -3.71 -26.42
N ASN A 10 -20.08 -3.45 -25.96
CA ASN A 10 -19.45 -4.08 -24.80
C ASN A 10 -18.21 -3.21 -24.49
N ARG A 11 -18.16 -2.38 -23.44
CA ARG A 11 -17.98 -2.77 -22.03
C ARG A 11 -17.13 -4.05 -22.01
N VAL A 12 -15.89 -4.08 -21.57
CA VAL A 12 -15.39 -3.77 -20.22
C VAL A 12 -13.86 -3.87 -20.36
N ASN A 13 -13.09 -2.89 -19.89
CA ASN A 13 -12.03 -3.11 -18.89
C ASN A 13 -11.29 -1.78 -18.62
N SER A 14 -11.80 -1.00 -17.68
CA SER A 14 -10.94 -0.06 -16.98
C SER A 14 -10.07 -0.89 -16.03
N PRO A 15 -8.73 -0.81 -16.05
CA PRO A 15 -7.91 -1.48 -15.06
C PRO A 15 -8.25 -0.88 -13.71
N ALA A 16 -9.02 -1.63 -12.92
CA ALA A 16 -9.46 -1.21 -11.60
C ALA A 16 -8.22 -0.81 -10.79
N ALA A 17 -8.13 0.48 -10.45
CA ALA A 17 -7.27 0.97 -9.39
C ALA A 17 -7.57 0.13 -8.15
N LYS A 18 -6.67 -0.79 -7.79
CA LYS A 18 -6.82 -1.61 -6.59
C LYS A 18 -6.88 -0.65 -5.41
N LYS A 19 -8.09 -0.46 -4.84
CA LYS A 19 -8.29 0.18 -3.54
C LYS A 19 -7.31 -0.42 -2.53
N PRO A 20 -6.87 0.34 -1.50
CA PRO A 20 -6.06 -0.25 -0.44
C PRO A 20 -6.79 -1.51 0.06
N GLU A 21 -6.11 -2.65 -0.02
CA GLU A 21 -6.69 -3.92 0.42
C GLU A 21 -7.08 -3.79 1.89
N PRO A 22 -8.29 -4.22 2.27
CA PRO A 22 -8.82 -4.01 3.63
C PRO A 22 -7.89 -4.54 4.72
N ALA A 23 -7.10 -5.57 4.43
CA ALA A 23 -6.08 -6.12 5.32
C ALA A 23 -4.97 -5.11 5.67
N LYS A 24 -4.43 -4.38 4.69
CA LYS A 24 -3.36 -3.38 4.92
C LYS A 24 -3.86 -2.17 5.72
N LYS A 25 -5.13 -1.78 5.52
CA LYS A 25 -5.75 -0.72 6.31
C LYS A 25 -5.92 -1.12 7.77
N ALA A 26 -6.40 -2.35 8.01
CA ALA A 26 -6.56 -2.88 9.36
C ALA A 26 -5.19 -3.03 10.08
N GLU A 27 -4.15 -3.40 9.34
CA GLU A 27 -2.79 -3.49 9.87
C GLU A 27 -2.23 -2.11 10.28
N PHE A 28 -2.42 -1.09 9.45
CA PHE A 28 -2.06 0.29 9.80
C PHE A 28 -2.77 0.77 11.07
N GLU A 29 -4.10 0.64 11.10
CA GLU A 29 -4.91 1.09 12.24
C GLU A 29 -4.52 0.37 13.53
N LYS A 30 -4.16 -0.91 13.44
CA LYS A 30 -3.68 -1.70 14.57
C LYS A 30 -2.32 -1.21 15.07
N SER A 31 -1.35 -0.97 14.18
CA SER A 31 -0.03 -0.46 14.55
C SER A 31 -0.11 0.93 15.16
N LEU A 32 -0.95 1.80 14.61
CA LEU A 32 -1.19 3.14 15.14
C LEU A 32 -1.84 3.10 16.53
N ALA A 33 -2.90 2.31 16.71
CA ALA A 33 -3.56 2.16 18.01
C ALA A 33 -2.61 1.62 19.08
N ARG A 34 -1.72 0.69 18.71
CA ARG A 34 -0.70 0.17 19.62
C ARG A 34 0.34 1.24 19.98
N LEU A 35 0.77 2.05 19.01
CA LEU A 35 1.70 3.16 19.26
C LEU A 35 1.10 4.18 20.24
N GLU A 36 -0.17 4.53 20.07
CA GLU A 36 -0.89 5.43 20.99
C GLU A 36 -1.00 4.85 22.41
N GLU A 37 -1.16 3.53 22.54
CA GLU A 37 -1.13 2.85 23.84
C GLU A 37 0.27 2.92 24.48
N VAL A 38 1.31 2.66 23.68
CA VAL A 38 2.71 2.74 24.13
C VAL A 38 3.04 4.14 24.64
N VAL A 39 2.68 5.19 23.89
CA VAL A 39 2.88 6.59 24.31
C VAL A 39 2.16 6.88 25.62
N ARG A 40 0.88 6.51 25.75
CA ARG A 40 0.13 6.69 27.00
C ARG A 40 0.76 5.98 28.19
N ARG A 41 1.35 4.79 27.97
CA ARG A 41 2.07 4.07 29.04
C ARG A 41 3.39 4.74 29.41
N LEU A 42 4.13 5.28 28.44
CA LEU A 42 5.37 6.02 28.67
C LEU A 42 5.16 7.30 29.50
N GLU A 43 3.96 7.89 29.44
CA GLU A 43 3.58 9.05 30.26
C GLU A 43 3.26 8.70 31.71
N SER A 44 3.23 7.41 32.07
CA SER A 44 2.90 6.96 33.43
C SER A 44 4.04 7.25 34.42
N PRO A 45 3.76 7.95 35.54
CA PRO A 45 4.78 8.27 36.55
C PRO A 45 5.22 7.07 37.38
N GLN A 46 4.52 5.92 37.31
CA GLN A 46 4.89 4.68 38.00
C GLN A 46 5.71 3.72 37.12
N LEU A 47 6.08 4.12 35.90
CA LEU A 47 6.79 3.26 34.97
C LEU A 47 8.25 3.06 35.40
N SER A 48 8.69 1.80 35.49
CA SER A 48 10.09 1.51 35.77
C SER A 48 10.98 1.79 34.55
N LEU A 49 12.27 2.03 34.77
CA LEU A 49 13.23 2.32 33.69
C LEU A 49 13.29 1.18 32.65
N ASP A 50 13.32 -0.08 33.11
CA ASP A 50 13.38 -1.25 32.22
C ASP A 50 12.13 -1.38 31.36
N GLU A 51 10.95 -1.06 31.92
CA GLU A 51 9.70 -1.04 31.15
C GLU A 51 9.66 0.14 30.18
N ALA A 52 10.16 1.30 30.57
CA ALA A 52 10.27 2.47 29.70
C ALA A 52 11.17 2.18 28.49
N MET A 53 12.30 1.50 28.68
CA MET A 53 13.19 1.10 27.59
C MET A 53 12.49 0.15 26.61
N LYS A 54 11.80 -0.88 27.11
CA LYS A 54 11.04 -1.81 26.25
C LYS A 54 9.93 -1.12 25.47
N LEU A 55 9.16 -0.26 26.12
CA LEU A 55 8.09 0.50 25.47
C LEU A 55 8.65 1.49 24.45
N PHE A 56 9.80 2.11 24.73
CA PHE A 56 10.46 2.99 23.78
C PHE A 56 10.90 2.25 22.51
N GLU A 57 11.56 1.10 22.65
CA GLU A 57 11.96 0.25 21.51
C GLU A 57 10.74 -0.21 20.69
N GLU A 58 9.67 -0.62 21.37
CA GLU A 58 8.41 -0.97 20.73
C GLU A 58 7.82 0.22 19.97
N GLY A 59 7.78 1.40 20.59
CA GLY A 59 7.26 2.63 19.98
C GLY A 59 8.05 3.07 18.75
N VAL A 60 9.38 2.96 18.77
CA VAL A 60 10.24 3.25 17.61
C VAL A 60 9.93 2.29 16.46
N THR A 61 9.73 1.01 16.76
CA THR A 61 9.40 0.00 15.74
C THR A 61 8.04 0.29 15.11
N LEU A 62 7.01 0.51 15.93
CA LEU A 62 5.65 0.83 15.46
C LEU A 62 5.62 2.12 14.62
N SER A 63 6.37 3.14 15.02
CA SER A 63 6.48 4.40 14.27
C SER A 63 7.06 4.18 12.87
N ARG A 64 8.15 3.39 12.77
CA ARG A 64 8.76 3.01 11.48
C ARG A 64 7.80 2.22 10.60
N ASP A 65 7.05 1.29 11.18
CA ASP A 65 6.07 0.48 10.45
C ASP A 65 4.93 1.35 9.90
N CYS A 66 4.42 2.29 10.71
CA CYS A 66 3.41 3.25 10.26
C CYS A 66 3.93 4.10 9.10
N GLN A 67 5.15 4.63 9.23
CA GLN A 67 5.77 5.43 8.17
C GLN A 67 5.92 4.63 6.87
N LYS A 68 6.44 3.41 6.93
CA LYS A 68 6.60 2.54 5.76
C LYS A 68 5.26 2.28 5.06
N GLN A 69 4.19 2.03 5.83
CA GLN A 69 2.86 1.80 5.26
C GLN A 69 2.30 3.05 4.56
N LEU A 70 2.57 4.24 5.11
CA LEU A 70 2.21 5.51 4.46
C LEU A 70 3.00 5.74 3.17
N GLU A 71 4.31 5.50 3.18
CA GLU A 71 5.17 5.61 1.98
C GLU A 71 4.71 4.65 0.87
N GLU A 72 4.34 3.41 1.21
CA GLU A 72 3.76 2.47 0.25
C GLU A 72 2.43 2.96 -0.33
N ALA A 73 1.58 3.58 0.51
CA ALA A 73 0.31 4.12 0.07
C ALA A 73 0.50 5.31 -0.87
N GLU A 74 1.41 6.22 -0.54
CA GLU A 74 1.77 7.38 -1.35
C GLU A 74 2.32 6.95 -2.72
N GLY A 75 3.26 5.99 -2.76
CA GLY A 75 3.79 5.47 -4.00
C GLY A 75 2.72 4.83 -4.89
N ARG A 76 1.73 4.13 -4.30
CA ARG A 76 0.58 3.60 -5.06
C ARG A 76 -0.28 4.73 -5.63
N VAL A 77 -0.53 5.80 -4.87
CA VAL A 77 -1.28 6.96 -5.34
C VAL A 77 -0.56 7.62 -6.52
N GLU A 78 0.74 7.84 -6.42
CA GLU A 78 1.52 8.42 -7.52
C GLU A 78 1.43 7.58 -8.82
N ILE A 79 1.57 6.25 -8.70
CA ILE A 79 1.46 5.35 -9.86
C ILE A 79 0.07 5.44 -10.47
N LEU A 80 -0.99 5.52 -9.66
CA LEU A 80 -2.36 5.64 -10.13
C LEU A 80 -2.60 6.97 -10.84
N LEU A 81 -2.08 8.08 -10.32
CA LEU A 81 -2.15 9.40 -10.97
C LEU A 81 -1.42 9.39 -12.31
N LYS A 82 -0.18 8.89 -12.35
CA LYS A 82 0.62 8.75 -13.59
C LYS A 82 -0.10 7.91 -14.65
N LYS A 83 -0.80 6.84 -14.24
CA LYS A 83 -1.61 5.98 -15.12
C LYS A 83 -2.91 6.67 -15.58
N ALA A 84 -3.57 7.43 -14.71
CA ALA A 84 -4.80 8.17 -15.03
C ALA A 84 -4.55 9.29 -16.04
N ASP A 85 -3.39 9.94 -15.98
CA ASP A 85 -2.97 10.98 -16.94
C ASP A 85 -2.53 10.41 -18.30
N GLY A 86 -2.70 9.10 -18.55
CA GLY A 86 -2.43 8.48 -19.85
C GLY A 86 -0.95 8.37 -20.23
N LYS A 87 -0.01 8.66 -19.31
CA LYS A 87 1.42 8.39 -19.54
C LYS A 87 1.65 6.88 -19.42
N LEU A 88 1.92 6.26 -20.57
CA LEU A 88 2.35 4.86 -20.69
C LEU A 88 3.51 4.59 -19.72
N VAL A 89 3.29 3.71 -18.74
CA VAL A 89 4.35 3.21 -17.87
C VAL A 89 5.05 2.09 -18.64
N ALA A 90 6.33 2.29 -18.96
CA ALA A 90 7.16 1.22 -19.51
C ALA A 90 7.44 0.21 -18.38
N GLU A 91 6.86 -0.98 -18.49
CA GLU A 91 7.26 -2.12 -17.68
C GLU A 91 8.64 -2.61 -18.19
N PRO A 92 9.58 -2.98 -17.31
CA PRO A 92 10.83 -3.61 -17.70
C PRO A 92 10.54 -4.88 -18.52
N PHE A 93 11.05 -4.93 -19.74
CA PHE A 93 10.97 -6.13 -20.57
C PHE A 93 12.04 -7.12 -20.07
N GLU A 94 11.62 -8.21 -19.45
CA GLU A 94 12.47 -9.38 -19.19
C GLU A 94 12.49 -10.21 -20.48
N PRO A 95 13.59 -10.25 -21.25
CA PRO A 95 13.67 -11.13 -22.41
C PRO A 95 13.62 -12.57 -21.90
N GLU A 96 12.56 -13.29 -22.24
CA GLU A 96 12.54 -14.74 -22.08
C GLU A 96 13.68 -15.29 -22.93
N SER A 97 14.70 -15.83 -22.26
CA SER A 97 15.84 -16.48 -22.89
C SER A 97 15.33 -17.71 -23.63
N GLY A 98 14.95 -17.52 -24.88
CA GLY A 98 14.59 -18.59 -25.80
C GLY A 98 15.82 -19.44 -26.08
N GLU A 99 15.97 -20.53 -25.34
CA GLU A 99 16.66 -21.72 -25.79
C GLU A 99 15.94 -22.25 -27.04
N ASN A 100 16.61 -22.23 -28.19
CA ASN A 100 16.31 -23.16 -29.26
C ASN A 100 17.55 -23.41 -30.14
N SER A 101 18.15 -24.58 -29.87
CA SER A 101 19.08 -25.40 -30.69
C SER A 101 20.44 -24.82 -31.07
#